data_AF-A0A9D4NVX6-F1
#
_entry.id   AF-A0A9D4NVX6-F1
#
_cell.length_a   1.000
_cell.length_b   1.000
_cell.length_c   1.000
_cell.angle_alpha   90.00
_cell.angle_beta   90.00
_cell.angle_gamma   90.00
#
_symmetry.space_group_name_H-M   'P 1'
#
loop_
_entity.id
_entity.type
_entity.pdbx_description
1 polymer ?
#
loop_
_entity_poly.entity_id
_entity_poly.type
_entity_poly.pdbx_seq_one_letter_code
_entity_poly.pdbx_strand_id
1 'polypeptide(L)'
;MFIHSINNIQSNIQSTMVNSSVIVTILLIIVSIKYSNEQTINCDRNAVDRCMLRLTIFGDPKLRFPYDLNTMNKRCREVKSLETCIKNYTKNCLPLDARNTVSVLIFSIKQTFKVYCTRKRKPAFISIGLCMNPNMVEMSKTMNQFTRSLHGIRFYHDESLRIPMQLFSIKKSILDLATVKCPKILDEVEYMVDGYGKNVANLICGDYNEESDKCESIIGQTPEWKKPLNFTSFVIPLAQIVVDKCMLEMTIIGDSRLRFPTNQTMMNDRCRQMRHLEHCVKDYSKNCLAERASQTVSVLIYGITKTNKAFCSKKRRPSYLRIGRCANSKPELFATIMNRMTKAFHAIKSHPKETIRIPLACCNYYQFKDSIMQLVEKICPNEYDDVETLLDGYANDVLNLICGDYTADSDKCDSIIMQTPEWKRPLTFKSFVIPLAQIIDSI
;
A
#
# COMPACT_ATOMS: atom_id res chain seq x y z
N MET A 1 -2.38 -61.53 -50.89
CA MET A 1 -3.14 -60.26 -51.08
C MET A 1 -3.36 -59.45 -49.79
N PHE A 2 -3.29 -60.03 -48.58
CA PHE A 2 -3.57 -59.29 -47.33
C PHE A 2 -2.41 -58.43 -46.77
N ILE A 3 -1.15 -58.68 -47.16
CA ILE A 3 0.02 -57.96 -46.61
C ILE A 3 0.27 -56.61 -47.31
N HIS A 4 -0.19 -56.43 -48.55
CA HIS A 4 -0.01 -55.16 -49.28
C HIS A 4 -1.00 -54.06 -48.86
N SER A 5 -2.08 -54.41 -48.15
CA SER A 5 -3.10 -53.43 -47.74
C SER A 5 -2.81 -52.77 -46.38
N ILE A 6 -1.91 -53.32 -45.57
CA ILE A 6 -1.57 -52.78 -44.24
C ILE A 6 -0.53 -51.64 -44.35
N ASN A 7 0.43 -51.75 -45.27
CA ASN A 7 1.48 -50.73 -45.46
C ASN A 7 0.94 -49.39 -45.99
N ASN A 8 -0.19 -49.39 -46.72
CA ASN A 8 -0.82 -48.15 -47.21
C ASN A 8 -1.68 -47.43 -46.17
N ILE A 9 -2.09 -48.11 -45.09
CA ILE A 9 -2.83 -47.48 -43.99
C ILE A 9 -1.84 -46.82 -43.01
N GLN A 10 -0.66 -47.43 -42.81
CA GLN A 10 0.36 -46.92 -41.90
C GLN A 10 1.01 -45.60 -42.38
N SER A 11 1.21 -45.42 -43.70
CA SER A 11 1.73 -44.16 -44.26
C SER A 11 0.72 -43.00 -44.18
N ASN A 12 -0.58 -43.28 -44.31
CA ASN A 12 -1.65 -42.27 -44.21
C ASN A 12 -1.94 -41.84 -42.76
N ILE A 13 -1.73 -42.72 -41.78
CA ILE A 13 -1.86 -42.37 -40.36
C ILE A 13 -0.67 -41.52 -39.88
N GLN A 14 0.55 -41.77 -40.36
CA GLN A 14 1.70 -40.93 -40.03
C GLN A 14 1.60 -39.51 -40.62
N SER A 15 1.06 -39.36 -41.83
CA SER A 15 0.84 -38.03 -42.45
C SER A 15 -0.23 -37.19 -41.73
N THR A 16 -1.30 -37.82 -41.23
CA THR A 16 -2.37 -37.13 -40.52
C THR A 16 -2.03 -36.76 -39.07
N MET A 17 -1.15 -37.51 -38.39
CA MET A 17 -0.66 -37.16 -37.05
C MET A 17 0.33 -35.99 -37.06
N VAL A 18 1.15 -35.84 -38.10
CA VAL A 18 2.09 -34.71 -38.21
C VAL A 18 1.34 -33.38 -38.43
N ASN A 19 0.28 -33.38 -39.23
CA ASN A 19 -0.53 -32.18 -39.46
C ASN A 19 -1.34 -31.76 -38.21
N SER A 20 -1.85 -32.71 -37.42
CA SER A 20 -2.54 -32.39 -36.17
C SER A 20 -1.61 -31.79 -35.11
N SER A 21 -0.36 -32.25 -35.04
CA SER A 21 0.64 -31.72 -34.10
C SER A 21 0.99 -30.27 -34.40
N VAL A 22 1.24 -29.94 -35.69
CA VAL A 22 1.58 -28.58 -36.12
C VAL A 22 0.42 -27.61 -35.88
N ILE A 23 -0.83 -28.02 -36.11
CA ILE A 23 -2.02 -27.19 -35.83
C ILE A 23 -2.15 -26.90 -34.34
N VAL A 24 -1.91 -27.89 -33.46
CA VAL A 24 -1.95 -27.69 -32.01
C VAL A 24 -0.81 -26.75 -31.56
N THR A 25 0.39 -26.88 -32.10
CA THR A 25 1.50 -25.97 -31.78
C THR A 25 1.23 -24.54 -32.26
N ILE A 26 0.67 -24.36 -33.46
CA ILE A 26 0.28 -23.03 -33.97
C ILE A 26 -0.84 -22.43 -33.13
N LEU A 27 -1.86 -23.21 -32.73
CA LEU A 27 -2.92 -22.74 -31.85
C LEU A 27 -2.38 -22.38 -30.45
N LEU A 28 -1.44 -23.15 -29.91
CA LEU A 28 -0.77 -22.82 -28.64
C LEU A 28 0.06 -21.54 -28.78
N ILE A 29 0.80 -21.35 -29.87
CA ILE A 29 1.54 -20.12 -30.15
C ILE A 29 0.58 -18.93 -30.31
N ILE A 30 -0.54 -19.07 -31.02
CA ILE A 30 -1.54 -18.00 -31.18
C ILE A 30 -2.22 -17.67 -29.85
N VAL A 31 -2.50 -18.68 -29.01
CA VAL A 31 -3.04 -18.49 -27.65
C VAL A 31 -2.00 -17.80 -26.77
N SER A 32 -0.73 -18.22 -26.82
CA SER A 32 0.38 -17.58 -26.10
C SER A 32 0.65 -16.15 -26.58
N ILE A 33 0.54 -15.85 -27.87
CA ILE A 33 0.67 -14.49 -28.45
C ILE A 33 -0.54 -13.62 -28.06
N LYS A 34 -1.77 -14.17 -28.04
CA LYS A 34 -2.94 -13.44 -27.52
C LYS A 34 -2.86 -13.21 -26.01
N TYR A 35 -2.25 -14.11 -25.26
CA TYR A 35 -2.07 -13.98 -23.81
C TYR A 35 -0.93 -13.00 -23.46
N SER A 36 0.12 -12.92 -24.28
CA SER A 36 1.22 -11.96 -24.10
C SER A 36 0.90 -10.54 -24.61
N ASN A 37 -0.28 -10.34 -25.18
CA ASN A 37 -0.83 -9.01 -25.49
C ASN A 37 -1.79 -8.50 -24.39
N GLU A 38 -1.75 -9.11 -23.19
CA GLU A 38 -2.08 -8.37 -21.98
C GLU A 38 -1.13 -7.19 -21.93
N GLN A 39 -1.63 -5.98 -22.22
CA GLN A 39 -0.92 -4.74 -21.94
C GLN A 39 -0.34 -4.89 -20.55
N THR A 40 0.99 -5.05 -20.45
CA THR A 40 1.69 -4.99 -19.17
C THR A 40 1.23 -3.68 -18.55
N ILE A 41 0.35 -3.78 -17.55
CA ILE A 41 -0.24 -2.63 -16.88
C ILE A 41 0.94 -1.99 -16.16
N ASN A 42 1.59 -1.04 -16.84
CA ASN A 42 2.76 -0.40 -16.32
C ASN A 42 2.29 0.60 -15.27
N CYS A 43 2.41 0.22 -14.01
CA CYS A 43 2.12 1.06 -12.87
C CYS A 43 3.25 2.05 -12.63
N ASP A 44 3.50 2.91 -13.64
CA ASP A 44 4.51 3.95 -13.60
C ASP A 44 4.13 5.00 -12.54
N ARG A 45 4.71 4.80 -11.35
CA ARG A 45 4.59 5.69 -10.20
C ARG A 45 5.01 7.13 -10.52
N ASN A 46 6.01 7.33 -11.39
CA ASN A 46 6.46 8.65 -11.78
C ASN A 46 5.46 9.32 -12.74
N ALA A 47 4.82 8.56 -13.61
CA ALA A 47 3.78 9.09 -14.49
C ALA A 47 2.56 9.59 -13.69
N VAL A 48 2.06 8.80 -12.74
CA VAL A 48 0.93 9.24 -11.90
C VAL A 48 1.32 10.41 -11.00
N ASP A 49 2.56 10.44 -10.49
CA ASP A 49 3.08 11.57 -9.70
C ASP A 49 3.04 12.86 -10.51
N ARG A 50 3.58 12.83 -11.75
CA ARG A 50 3.53 13.96 -12.68
C ARG A 50 2.10 14.37 -13.03
N CYS A 51 1.21 13.40 -13.27
CA CYS A 51 -0.19 13.69 -13.57
C CYS A 51 -0.89 14.37 -12.38
N MET A 52 -0.61 13.92 -11.16
CA MET A 52 -1.19 14.47 -9.95
C MET A 52 -0.65 15.87 -9.64
N LEU A 53 0.67 16.08 -9.70
CA LEU A 53 1.29 17.41 -9.56
C LEU A 53 0.72 18.37 -10.60
N ARG A 54 0.62 17.93 -11.86
CA ARG A 54 -0.02 18.75 -12.90
C ARG A 54 -1.47 19.00 -12.57
N LEU A 55 -2.26 18.03 -12.09
CA LEU A 55 -3.69 18.20 -11.80
C LEU A 55 -3.95 19.17 -10.63
N THR A 56 -3.09 19.20 -9.62
CA THR A 56 -3.26 20.09 -8.46
C THR A 56 -2.52 21.42 -8.60
N ILE A 57 -1.50 21.50 -9.47
CA ILE A 57 -0.58 22.65 -9.64
C ILE A 57 0.35 22.86 -8.42
N PHE A 58 0.16 22.10 -7.34
CA PHE A 58 0.97 22.19 -6.13
C PHE A 58 2.18 21.25 -6.17
N GLY A 59 3.26 21.61 -5.46
CA GLY A 59 4.41 20.72 -5.22
C GLY A 59 5.61 20.92 -6.16
N ASP A 60 5.40 21.39 -7.39
CA ASP A 60 6.49 21.69 -8.33
C ASP A 60 6.59 23.20 -8.60
N PRO A 61 7.72 23.86 -8.28
CA PRO A 61 7.89 25.29 -8.47
C PRO A 61 8.00 25.70 -9.94
N LYS A 62 8.03 24.76 -10.90
CA LYS A 62 7.97 25.02 -12.34
C LYS A 62 6.54 25.04 -12.88
N LEU A 63 5.59 24.46 -12.15
CA LEU A 63 4.18 24.55 -12.50
C LEU A 63 3.67 25.96 -12.23
N ARG A 64 2.71 26.39 -13.04
CA ARG A 64 2.10 27.71 -12.98
C ARG A 64 0.60 27.57 -13.05
N PHE A 65 -0.07 28.34 -12.22
CA PHE A 65 -1.49 28.60 -12.38
C PHE A 65 -1.72 29.40 -13.67
N PRO A 66 -2.88 29.24 -14.32
CA PRO A 66 -3.32 30.13 -15.39
C PRO A 66 -3.28 31.60 -14.95
N TYR A 67 -2.72 32.46 -15.78
CA TYR A 67 -2.61 33.90 -15.54
C TYR A 67 -3.32 34.73 -16.62
N ASP A 68 -3.92 34.06 -17.60
CA ASP A 68 -4.74 34.66 -18.64
C ASP A 68 -5.82 33.67 -19.13
N LEU A 69 -6.69 34.14 -20.02
CA LEU A 69 -7.79 33.32 -20.53
C LEU A 69 -7.30 32.14 -21.40
N ASN A 70 -6.17 32.29 -22.10
CA ASN A 70 -5.63 31.26 -23.00
C ASN A 70 -5.06 30.08 -22.21
N THR A 71 -4.23 30.37 -21.22
CA THR A 71 -3.67 29.41 -20.26
C THR A 71 -4.79 28.74 -19.46
N MET A 72 -5.86 29.47 -19.10
CA MET A 72 -7.01 28.89 -18.40
C MET A 72 -7.82 27.94 -19.30
N ASN A 73 -8.05 28.30 -20.56
CA ASN A 73 -8.71 27.43 -21.54
C ASN A 73 -7.89 26.15 -21.80
N LYS A 74 -6.56 26.29 -21.96
CA LYS A 74 -5.65 25.16 -22.07
C LYS A 74 -5.77 24.25 -20.85
N ARG A 75 -5.76 24.84 -19.66
CA ARG A 75 -5.89 24.12 -18.39
C ARG A 75 -7.18 23.31 -18.32
N CYS A 76 -8.32 23.92 -18.63
CA CYS A 76 -9.62 23.25 -18.61
C CYS A 76 -9.69 22.03 -19.53
N ARG A 77 -8.98 22.06 -20.68
CA ARG A 77 -8.87 20.91 -21.59
C ARG A 77 -7.97 19.80 -21.01
N GLU A 78 -6.87 20.18 -20.37
CA GLU A 78 -5.91 19.22 -19.79
C GLU A 78 -6.49 18.44 -18.61
N VAL A 79 -7.36 19.04 -17.79
CA VAL A 79 -7.92 18.42 -16.56
C VAL A 79 -8.49 17.02 -16.85
N LYS A 80 -9.24 16.85 -17.95
CA LYS A 80 -9.81 15.54 -18.30
C LYS A 80 -8.73 14.49 -18.58
N SER A 81 -7.68 14.86 -19.30
CA SER A 81 -6.56 13.95 -19.61
C SER A 81 -5.77 13.56 -18.36
N LEU A 82 -5.54 14.51 -17.45
CA LEU A 82 -4.86 14.28 -16.17
C LEU A 82 -5.72 13.41 -15.24
N GLU A 83 -7.03 13.67 -15.18
CA GLU A 83 -8.00 12.82 -14.49
C GLU A 83 -7.93 11.38 -15.02
N THR A 84 -7.97 11.19 -16.34
CA THR A 84 -7.87 9.86 -16.96
C THR A 84 -6.54 9.17 -16.64
N CYS A 85 -5.42 9.90 -16.69
CA CYS A 85 -4.11 9.36 -16.30
C CYS A 85 -4.13 8.79 -14.88
N ILE A 86 -4.62 9.56 -13.91
CA ILE A 86 -4.65 9.12 -12.51
C ILE A 86 -5.70 8.02 -12.31
N LYS A 87 -6.88 8.11 -12.95
CA LYS A 87 -7.92 7.07 -12.86
C LYS A 87 -7.47 5.73 -13.44
N ASN A 88 -6.71 5.74 -14.54
CA ASN A 88 -6.16 4.52 -15.10
C ASN A 88 -5.17 3.89 -14.11
N TYR A 89 -4.28 4.69 -13.52
CA TYR A 89 -3.39 4.22 -12.47
C TYR A 89 -4.19 3.72 -11.25
N THR A 90 -5.19 4.45 -10.74
CA THR A 90 -5.92 4.02 -9.53
C THR A 90 -6.76 2.77 -9.78
N LYS A 91 -7.39 2.66 -10.95
CA LYS A 91 -8.18 1.49 -11.34
C LYS A 91 -7.32 0.24 -11.45
N ASN A 92 -6.15 0.39 -12.07
CA ASN A 92 -5.34 -0.75 -12.46
C ASN A 92 -4.23 -1.05 -11.44
N CYS A 93 -3.79 -0.07 -10.66
CA CYS A 93 -2.61 -0.15 -9.80
C CYS A 93 -2.91 -0.10 -8.31
N LEU A 94 -4.06 0.46 -7.87
CA LEU A 94 -4.34 0.63 -6.45
C LEU A 94 -5.38 -0.38 -5.95
N PRO A 95 -5.28 -0.83 -4.68
CA PRO A 95 -6.32 -1.65 -4.05
C PRO A 95 -7.61 -0.86 -3.86
N LEU A 96 -8.75 -1.56 -3.76
CA LEU A 96 -10.09 -0.96 -3.70
C LEU A 96 -10.19 0.23 -2.74
N ASP A 97 -9.70 0.11 -1.51
CA ASP A 97 -9.81 1.16 -0.50
C ASP A 97 -8.97 2.40 -0.88
N ALA A 98 -7.70 2.21 -1.25
CA ALA A 98 -6.85 3.30 -1.72
C ALA A 98 -7.40 3.93 -3.00
N ARG A 99 -7.95 3.11 -3.91
CA ARG A 99 -8.63 3.56 -5.12
C ARG A 99 -9.84 4.41 -4.77
N ASN A 100 -10.65 4.02 -3.79
CA ASN A 100 -11.82 4.80 -3.36
C ASN A 100 -11.40 6.15 -2.78
N THR A 101 -10.39 6.17 -1.89
CA THR A 101 -9.85 7.41 -1.32
C THR A 101 -9.33 8.36 -2.41
N VAL A 102 -8.50 7.86 -3.33
CA VAL A 102 -7.95 8.68 -4.41
C VAL A 102 -9.04 9.07 -5.42
N SER A 103 -10.07 8.23 -5.64
CA SER A 103 -11.20 8.56 -6.51
C SER A 103 -12.04 9.70 -5.95
N VAL A 104 -12.26 9.75 -4.64
CA VAL A 104 -12.95 10.87 -3.98
C VAL A 104 -12.16 12.15 -4.11
N LEU A 105 -10.83 12.11 -3.94
CA LEU A 105 -9.96 13.26 -4.18
C LEU A 105 -10.00 13.76 -5.63
N ILE A 106 -9.87 12.87 -6.61
CA ILE A 106 -9.94 13.22 -8.03
C ILE A 106 -11.31 13.82 -8.34
N PHE A 107 -12.37 13.24 -7.78
CA PHE A 107 -13.73 13.76 -7.92
C PHE A 107 -13.84 15.19 -7.36
N SER A 108 -13.33 15.44 -6.16
CA SER A 108 -13.29 16.78 -5.54
C SER A 108 -12.59 17.79 -6.46
N ILE A 109 -11.35 17.51 -6.87
CA ILE A 109 -10.57 18.39 -7.74
C ILE A 109 -11.30 18.65 -9.06
N LYS A 110 -11.90 17.61 -9.66
CA LYS A 110 -12.68 17.74 -10.89
C LYS A 110 -13.88 18.66 -10.73
N GLN A 111 -14.64 18.55 -9.64
CA GLN A 111 -15.78 19.42 -9.39
C GLN A 111 -15.34 20.87 -9.22
N THR A 112 -14.25 21.12 -8.50
CA THR A 112 -13.66 22.45 -8.36
C THR A 112 -13.27 23.04 -9.72
N PHE A 113 -12.59 22.26 -10.57
CA PHE A 113 -12.26 22.72 -11.94
C PHE A 113 -13.51 22.90 -12.81
N LYS A 114 -14.54 22.07 -12.67
CA LYS A 114 -15.81 22.26 -13.40
C LYS A 114 -16.42 23.63 -13.10
N VAL A 115 -16.37 24.07 -11.84
CA VAL A 115 -16.81 25.42 -11.44
C VAL A 115 -15.91 26.49 -12.06
N TYR A 116 -14.58 26.40 -11.88
CA TYR A 116 -13.65 27.42 -12.39
C TYR A 116 -13.57 27.49 -13.92
N CYS A 117 -13.90 26.43 -14.63
CA CYS A 117 -13.93 26.40 -16.10
C CYS A 117 -15.19 27.03 -16.71
N THR A 118 -16.13 27.53 -15.90
CA THR A 118 -17.26 28.34 -16.37
C THR A 118 -16.83 29.76 -16.75
N ARG A 119 -17.51 30.41 -17.69
CA ARG A 119 -17.21 31.80 -18.10
C ARG A 119 -17.16 32.77 -16.91
N LYS A 120 -18.07 32.60 -15.94
CA LYS A 120 -18.19 33.43 -14.74
C LYS A 120 -17.02 33.29 -13.77
N ARG A 121 -16.47 32.08 -13.58
CA ARG A 121 -15.46 31.80 -12.54
C ARG A 121 -14.01 31.76 -13.05
N LYS A 122 -13.78 31.74 -14.37
CA LYS A 122 -12.42 31.84 -14.93
C LYS A 122 -11.61 33.05 -14.42
N PRO A 123 -12.18 34.28 -14.33
CA PRO A 123 -11.45 35.42 -13.81
C PRO A 123 -10.94 35.20 -12.39
N ALA A 124 -11.73 34.57 -11.52
CA ALA A 124 -11.32 34.28 -10.14
C ALA A 124 -10.10 33.34 -10.09
N PHE A 125 -10.09 32.25 -10.88
CA PHE A 125 -8.95 31.34 -10.94
C PHE A 125 -7.69 31.99 -11.54
N ILE A 126 -7.88 32.88 -12.53
CA ILE A 126 -6.79 33.69 -13.09
C ILE A 126 -6.19 34.63 -12.04
N SER A 127 -7.04 35.26 -11.21
CA SER A 127 -6.57 36.11 -10.09
C SER A 127 -5.75 35.31 -9.08
N ILE A 128 -6.12 34.05 -8.80
CA ILE A 128 -5.28 33.13 -8.01
C ILE A 128 -3.91 32.99 -8.67
N GLY A 129 -3.85 32.74 -9.98
CA GLY A 129 -2.59 32.55 -10.66
C GLY A 129 -1.72 33.79 -10.76
N LEU A 130 -2.30 34.96 -11.01
CA LEU A 130 -1.57 36.23 -11.02
C LEU A 130 -0.89 36.49 -9.67
N CYS A 131 -1.52 36.10 -8.56
CA CYS A 131 -0.94 36.30 -7.23
C CYS A 131 -0.01 35.15 -6.77
N MET A 132 -0.38 33.89 -7.02
CA MET A 132 0.35 32.73 -6.51
C MET A 132 1.56 32.36 -7.36
N ASN A 133 1.58 32.68 -8.67
CA ASN A 133 2.70 32.32 -9.54
C ASN A 133 4.07 32.84 -9.06
N PRO A 134 4.21 34.10 -8.60
CA PRO A 134 5.44 34.59 -7.96
C PRO A 134 5.86 33.83 -6.69
N ASN A 135 4.90 33.21 -5.99
CA ASN A 135 5.10 32.54 -4.70
C ASN A 135 5.16 31.00 -4.84
N MET A 136 5.36 30.47 -6.05
CA MET A 136 5.35 29.02 -6.30
C MET A 136 6.48 28.27 -5.62
N VAL A 137 7.60 28.94 -5.29
CA VAL A 137 8.71 28.33 -4.55
C VAL A 137 8.28 28.05 -3.11
N GLU A 138 7.68 29.02 -2.43
CA GLU A 138 7.10 28.89 -1.08
C GLU A 138 5.96 27.87 -1.08
N MET A 139 5.06 27.95 -2.05
CA MET A 139 3.96 26.99 -2.19
C MET A 139 4.46 25.56 -2.38
N SER A 140 5.51 25.37 -3.20
CA SER A 140 6.16 24.06 -3.36
C SER A 140 6.82 23.59 -2.07
N LYS A 141 7.47 24.48 -1.30
CA LYS A 141 8.00 24.12 0.03
C LYS A 141 6.89 23.65 0.96
N THR A 142 5.76 24.37 1.04
CA THR A 142 4.59 24.00 1.84
C THR A 142 4.02 22.65 1.43
N MET A 143 3.83 22.39 0.13
CA MET A 143 3.31 21.11 -0.35
C MET A 143 4.31 19.96 -0.14
N ASN A 144 5.60 20.20 -0.33
CA ASN A 144 6.64 19.22 -0.02
C ASN A 144 6.68 18.91 1.48
N GLN A 145 6.49 19.90 2.34
CA GLN A 145 6.36 19.71 3.78
C GLN A 145 5.14 18.86 4.10
N PHE A 146 3.98 19.10 3.46
CA PHE A 146 2.82 18.22 3.62
C PHE A 146 3.06 16.80 3.13
N THR A 147 3.66 16.59 1.96
CA THR A 147 4.01 15.24 1.48
C THR A 147 4.96 14.55 2.46
N ARG A 148 5.96 15.26 2.99
CA ARG A 148 6.85 14.79 4.06
C ARG A 148 6.07 14.44 5.33
N SER A 149 5.14 15.28 5.75
CA SER A 149 4.31 15.06 6.92
C SER A 149 3.35 13.89 6.73
N LEU A 150 2.87 13.59 5.52
CA LEU A 150 2.13 12.36 5.21
C LEU A 150 3.02 11.10 5.29
N HIS A 151 4.32 11.22 5.02
CA HIS A 151 5.26 10.15 5.34
C HIS A 151 5.50 10.04 6.86
N GLY A 152 5.62 11.19 7.54
CA GLY A 152 5.84 11.30 8.98
C GLY A 152 4.65 10.84 9.82
N ILE A 153 3.43 10.98 9.33
CA ILE A 153 2.25 10.70 10.14
C ILE A 153 2.03 9.21 10.39
N ARG A 154 2.68 8.34 9.60
CA ARG A 154 2.74 6.90 9.88
C ARG A 154 3.34 6.60 11.26
N PHE A 155 4.14 7.52 11.78
CA PHE A 155 4.77 7.43 13.10
C PHE A 155 3.97 8.13 14.21
N TYR A 156 2.90 8.84 13.89
CA TYR A 156 2.06 9.47 14.92
C TYR A 156 1.35 8.41 15.75
N HIS A 157 1.30 8.60 17.06
CA HIS A 157 0.89 7.57 18.01
C HIS A 157 -0.62 7.29 17.94
N ASP A 158 -1.44 8.33 17.76
CA ASP A 158 -2.88 8.18 17.56
C ASP A 158 -3.23 7.96 16.09
N GLU A 159 -3.64 6.74 15.74
CA GLU A 159 -4.00 6.39 14.37
C GLU A 159 -5.24 7.08 13.83
N SER A 160 -6.20 7.38 14.70
CA SER A 160 -7.45 8.03 14.29
C SER A 160 -7.18 9.45 13.80
N LEU A 161 -6.12 10.08 14.32
CA LEU A 161 -5.72 11.44 13.99
C LEU A 161 -4.77 11.52 12.79
N ARG A 162 -4.24 10.40 12.31
CA ARG A 162 -3.17 10.40 11.30
C ARG A 162 -3.53 11.13 10.01
N ILE A 163 -4.71 10.88 9.47
CA ILE A 163 -5.11 11.51 8.21
C ILE A 163 -5.76 12.88 8.43
N PRO A 164 -6.66 13.07 9.42
CA PRO A 164 -7.22 14.38 9.73
C PRO A 164 -6.17 15.48 9.91
N MET A 165 -5.14 15.22 10.73
CA MET A 165 -4.09 16.21 11.03
C MET A 165 -3.43 16.79 9.78
N GLN A 166 -3.18 15.96 8.75
CA GLN A 166 -2.47 16.42 7.57
C GLN A 166 -3.32 17.27 6.66
N LEU A 167 -4.57 16.90 6.45
CA LEU A 167 -5.48 17.63 5.58
C LEU A 167 -5.74 19.05 6.10
N PHE A 168 -5.90 19.20 7.42
CA PHE A 168 -6.04 20.52 8.03
C PHE A 168 -4.74 21.32 8.03
N SER A 169 -3.61 20.66 8.29
CA SER A 169 -2.29 21.33 8.29
C SER A 169 -1.94 21.92 6.93
N ILE A 170 -2.21 21.22 5.82
CA ILE A 170 -1.96 21.77 4.48
C ILE A 170 -2.92 22.90 4.11
N LYS A 171 -4.21 22.79 4.47
CA LYS A 171 -5.18 23.88 4.28
C LYS A 171 -4.68 25.13 4.99
N LYS A 172 -4.40 25.04 6.29
CA LYS A 172 -3.88 26.15 7.09
C LYS A 172 -2.61 26.75 6.48
N SER A 173 -1.63 25.92 6.12
CA SER A 173 -0.36 26.41 5.57
C SER A 173 -0.52 27.15 4.22
N ILE A 174 -1.45 26.70 3.38
CA ILE A 174 -1.76 27.39 2.11
C ILE A 174 -2.48 28.72 2.39
N LEU A 175 -3.41 28.74 3.34
CA LEU A 175 -4.15 29.94 3.73
C LEU A 175 -3.27 30.97 4.45
N ASP A 176 -2.34 30.54 5.29
CA ASP A 176 -1.37 31.43 5.94
C ASP A 176 -0.48 32.12 4.88
N LEU A 177 -0.01 31.36 3.88
CA LEU A 177 0.74 31.91 2.76
C LEU A 177 -0.11 32.89 1.95
N ALA A 178 -1.37 32.55 1.67
CA ALA A 178 -2.31 33.39 0.93
C ALA A 178 -2.67 34.67 1.70
N THR A 179 -2.83 34.61 3.01
CA THR A 179 -3.11 35.76 3.87
C THR A 179 -1.99 36.79 3.78
N VAL A 180 -0.73 36.33 3.80
CA VAL A 180 0.45 37.21 3.75
C VAL A 180 0.71 37.72 2.33
N LYS A 181 0.64 36.85 1.32
CA LYS A 181 1.08 37.17 -0.05
C LYS A 181 -0.04 37.62 -0.97
N CYS A 182 -1.26 37.21 -0.69
CA CYS A 182 -2.42 37.29 -1.57
C CYS A 182 -3.74 37.68 -0.86
N PRO A 183 -3.76 38.66 0.06
CA PRO A 183 -4.92 38.91 0.92
C PRO A 183 -6.21 39.23 0.13
N LYS A 184 -6.08 39.89 -1.03
CA LYS A 184 -7.22 40.28 -1.88
C LYS A 184 -7.98 39.10 -2.51
N ILE A 185 -7.40 37.91 -2.51
CA ILE A 185 -7.99 36.71 -3.11
C ILE A 185 -8.07 35.55 -2.11
N LEU A 186 -7.96 35.84 -0.81
CA LEU A 186 -7.91 34.81 0.24
C LEU A 186 -9.13 33.89 0.17
N ASP A 187 -10.33 34.44 0.11
CA ASP A 187 -11.59 33.69 -0.01
C ASP A 187 -11.62 32.76 -1.25
N GLU A 188 -11.00 33.20 -2.34
CA GLU A 188 -10.91 32.40 -3.57
C GLU A 188 -9.89 31.27 -3.46
N VAL A 189 -8.79 31.50 -2.74
CA VAL A 189 -7.81 30.45 -2.42
C VAL A 189 -8.43 29.43 -1.48
N GLU A 190 -9.17 29.88 -0.46
CA GLU A 190 -9.90 29.01 0.47
C GLU A 190 -10.93 28.15 -0.25
N TYR A 191 -11.78 28.76 -1.09
CA TYR A 191 -12.74 28.02 -1.90
C TYR A 191 -12.08 26.93 -2.76
N MET A 192 -10.90 27.21 -3.34
CA MET A 192 -10.16 26.23 -4.13
C MET A 192 -9.64 25.07 -3.26
N VAL A 193 -9.00 25.39 -2.13
CA VAL A 193 -8.42 24.39 -1.22
C VAL A 193 -9.51 23.48 -0.63
N ASP A 194 -10.63 24.07 -0.20
CA ASP A 194 -11.79 23.35 0.29
C ASP A 194 -12.40 22.48 -0.79
N GLY A 195 -12.49 23.01 -2.00
CA GLY A 195 -12.93 22.26 -3.16
C GLY A 195 -12.09 21.00 -3.41
N TYR A 196 -10.78 21.02 -3.13
CA TYR A 196 -9.90 19.87 -3.29
C TYR A 196 -10.00 18.89 -2.12
N GLY A 197 -10.05 19.40 -0.89
CA GLY A 197 -9.89 18.62 0.34
C GLY A 197 -11.18 18.14 1.00
N LYS A 198 -12.28 18.90 0.93
CA LYS A 198 -13.45 18.73 1.81
C LYS A 198 -14.07 17.34 1.76
N ASN A 199 -14.31 16.77 0.57
CA ASN A 199 -14.89 15.41 0.50
C ASN A 199 -13.91 14.33 0.96
N VAL A 200 -12.59 14.56 0.80
CA VAL A 200 -11.56 13.64 1.29
C VAL A 200 -11.49 13.70 2.81
N ALA A 201 -11.56 14.90 3.39
CA ALA A 201 -11.69 15.09 4.82
C ALA A 201 -12.94 14.38 5.34
N ASN A 202 -14.12 14.61 4.76
CA ASN A 202 -15.36 13.93 5.18
C ASN A 202 -15.29 12.40 5.05
N LEU A 203 -14.67 11.88 3.99
CA LEU A 203 -14.53 10.44 3.79
C LEU A 203 -13.62 9.80 4.84
N ILE A 204 -12.50 10.45 5.14
CA ILE A 204 -11.43 9.82 5.95
C ILE A 204 -11.56 10.16 7.43
N CYS A 205 -12.03 11.36 7.74
CA CYS A 205 -11.96 11.93 9.09
C CYS A 205 -13.22 11.64 9.91
N GLY A 206 -14.30 11.14 9.30
CA GLY A 206 -15.53 10.81 10.02
C GLY A 206 -16.04 12.02 10.80
N ASP A 207 -16.07 11.92 12.14
CA ASP A 207 -16.53 12.97 13.05
C ASP A 207 -15.54 14.14 13.21
N TYR A 208 -14.31 14.03 12.70
CA TYR A 208 -13.33 15.13 12.68
C TYR A 208 -13.57 16.02 11.46
N ASN A 209 -14.57 16.90 11.55
CA ASN A 209 -14.87 17.91 10.55
C ASN A 209 -14.24 19.28 10.92
N GLU A 210 -14.31 20.25 10.00
CA GLU A 210 -13.79 21.61 10.21
C GLU A 210 -14.46 22.36 11.37
N GLU A 211 -15.66 21.93 11.78
CA GLU A 211 -16.41 22.52 12.88
C GLU A 211 -16.02 21.91 14.23
N SER A 212 -15.21 20.85 14.25
CA SER A 212 -14.70 20.26 15.47
C SER A 212 -13.42 20.95 15.93
N ASP A 213 -13.50 21.57 17.11
CA ASP A 213 -12.40 22.08 17.93
C ASP A 213 -11.24 21.09 18.12
N LYS A 214 -11.53 19.78 18.03
CA LYS A 214 -10.54 18.70 18.12
C LYS A 214 -9.37 18.90 17.19
N CYS A 215 -9.57 19.47 16.00
CA CYS A 215 -8.51 19.59 14.98
C CYS A 215 -7.46 20.65 15.32
N GLU A 216 -7.83 21.77 15.96
CA GLU A 216 -6.90 22.87 16.27
C GLU A 216 -5.78 22.44 17.22
N SER A 217 -6.12 21.60 18.21
CA SER A 217 -5.17 21.13 19.22
C SER A 217 -4.02 20.28 18.65
N ILE A 218 -4.18 19.76 17.43
CA ILE A 218 -3.32 18.72 16.85
C ILE A 218 -2.42 19.25 15.73
N ILE A 219 -2.76 20.42 15.16
CA ILE A 219 -1.93 21.08 14.15
C ILE A 219 -0.58 21.44 14.78
N GLY A 220 0.52 20.96 14.17
CA GLY A 220 1.88 21.18 14.68
C GLY A 220 2.47 19.99 15.45
N GLN A 221 1.67 18.98 15.82
CA GLN A 221 2.18 17.77 16.50
C GLN A 221 2.72 16.70 15.53
N THR A 222 2.79 16.99 14.23
CA THR A 222 3.25 15.99 13.25
C THR A 222 4.78 15.80 13.33
N PRO A 223 5.28 14.56 13.42
CA PRO A 223 6.72 14.31 13.38
C PRO A 223 7.35 14.85 12.08
N GLU A 224 8.45 15.60 12.20
CA GLU A 224 9.21 16.06 11.04
C GLU A 224 9.85 14.89 10.27
N TRP A 225 9.61 14.82 8.97
CA TRP A 225 10.31 13.89 8.08
C TRP A 225 11.49 14.57 7.36
N LYS A 226 12.71 14.15 7.70
CA LYS A 226 13.96 14.78 7.22
C LYS A 226 14.57 14.15 5.96
N LYS A 227 14.01 13.04 5.44
CA LYS A 227 14.57 12.35 4.27
C LYS A 227 14.12 12.98 2.96
N PRO A 228 14.92 12.87 1.87
CA PRO A 228 14.46 13.22 0.53
C PRO A 228 13.20 12.42 0.19
N LEU A 229 12.29 13.07 -0.54
CA LEU A 229 11.08 12.45 -1.05
C LEU A 229 11.42 11.72 -2.34
N ASN A 230 11.07 10.42 -2.42
CA ASN A 230 11.15 9.69 -3.69
C ASN A 230 10.02 10.08 -4.65
N PHE A 231 8.91 10.59 -4.10
CA PHE A 231 7.73 11.04 -4.83
C PHE A 231 7.23 12.34 -4.24
N THR A 232 6.85 13.28 -5.09
CA THR A 232 6.38 14.60 -4.66
C THR A 232 4.87 14.65 -4.43
N SER A 233 4.11 13.75 -5.06
CA SER A 233 2.68 13.56 -4.82
C SER A 233 2.40 12.60 -3.65
N PHE A 234 1.23 12.78 -3.07
CA PHE A 234 0.79 12.05 -1.89
C PHE A 234 0.03 10.75 -2.19
N VAL A 235 -0.21 10.38 -3.46
CA VAL A 235 -1.00 9.20 -3.85
C VAL A 235 -0.33 7.89 -3.45
N ILE A 236 0.97 7.74 -3.73
CA ILE A 236 1.74 6.52 -3.43
C ILE A 236 1.87 6.33 -1.90
N PRO A 237 2.21 7.38 -1.12
CA PRO A 237 2.24 7.27 0.32
C PRO A 237 0.90 6.84 0.92
N LEU A 238 -0.22 7.35 0.42
CA LEU A 238 -1.55 6.95 0.89
C LEU A 238 -1.84 5.47 0.62
N ALA A 239 -1.56 4.98 -0.60
CA ALA A 239 -1.79 3.58 -0.95
C ALA A 239 -1.02 2.60 -0.04
N GLN A 240 0.24 2.93 0.27
CA GLN A 240 1.05 2.12 1.18
C GLN A 240 0.52 2.13 2.62
N ILE A 241 -0.03 3.25 3.10
CA ILE A 241 -0.64 3.34 4.45
C ILE A 241 -1.84 2.42 4.54
N VAL A 242 -2.69 2.44 3.52
CA VAL A 242 -3.89 1.60 3.44
C VAL A 242 -3.51 0.11 3.49
N VAL A 243 -2.49 -0.29 2.73
CA VAL A 243 -2.08 -1.70 2.65
C VAL A 243 -1.37 -2.16 3.92
N ASP A 244 -0.57 -1.29 4.54
CA ASP A 244 0.05 -1.56 5.85
C ASP A 244 -1.04 -1.84 6.90
N LYS A 245 -2.10 -1.02 6.92
CA LYS A 245 -3.27 -1.23 7.77
C LYS A 245 -3.98 -2.55 7.45
N CYS A 246 -4.26 -2.82 6.17
CA CYS A 246 -4.90 -4.07 5.77
C CYS A 246 -4.09 -5.30 6.21
N MET A 247 -2.76 -5.26 6.09
CA MET A 247 -1.88 -6.36 6.53
C MET A 247 -1.83 -6.53 8.04
N LEU A 248 -1.76 -5.43 8.79
CA LEU A 248 -1.86 -5.47 10.25
C LEU A 248 -3.17 -6.10 10.70
N GLU A 249 -4.28 -5.64 10.14
CA GLU A 249 -5.58 -6.19 10.45
C GLU A 249 -5.64 -7.65 10.01
N MET A 250 -5.10 -8.03 8.84
CA MET A 250 -5.13 -9.41 8.34
C MET A 250 -4.33 -10.40 9.20
N THR A 251 -3.28 -9.95 9.89
CA THR A 251 -2.46 -10.80 10.75
C THR A 251 -2.84 -10.73 12.23
N ILE A 252 -3.37 -9.58 12.70
CA ILE A 252 -3.64 -9.26 14.14
C ILE A 252 -2.37 -9.28 15.01
N ILE A 253 -1.19 -9.44 14.42
CA ILE A 253 0.08 -9.52 15.14
C ILE A 253 0.84 -8.21 14.86
N GLY A 254 1.18 -7.46 15.92
CA GLY A 254 2.04 -6.27 15.82
C GLY A 254 1.46 -4.95 16.28
N ASP A 255 0.15 -4.88 16.55
CA ASP A 255 -0.47 -3.72 17.17
C ASP A 255 -1.23 -4.14 18.43
N SER A 256 -0.83 -3.60 19.57
CA SER A 256 -1.43 -3.96 20.86
C SER A 256 -2.87 -3.48 21.03
N ARG A 257 -3.42 -2.71 20.09
CA ARG A 257 -4.84 -2.32 20.05
C ARG A 257 -5.68 -3.31 19.24
N LEU A 258 -5.06 -4.06 18.33
CA LEU A 258 -5.75 -5.14 17.64
C LEU A 258 -5.95 -6.30 18.62
N ARG A 259 -7.17 -6.85 18.60
CA ARG A 259 -7.60 -7.90 19.53
C ARG A 259 -7.99 -9.12 18.72
N PHE A 260 -7.47 -10.27 19.13
CA PHE A 260 -7.96 -11.54 18.61
C PHE A 260 -9.41 -11.75 19.07
N PRO A 261 -10.25 -12.43 18.28
CA PRO A 261 -11.62 -12.73 18.69
C PRO A 261 -11.63 -13.66 19.91
N THR A 262 -12.40 -13.30 20.94
CA THR A 262 -12.54 -14.10 22.18
C THR A 262 -13.89 -14.78 22.30
N ASN A 263 -14.82 -14.46 21.40
CA ASN A 263 -16.16 -15.03 21.33
C ASN A 263 -16.63 -15.23 19.88
N GLN A 264 -17.76 -15.92 19.73
CA GLN A 264 -18.29 -16.31 18.43
C GLN A 264 -18.72 -15.11 17.56
N THR A 265 -19.25 -14.05 18.15
CA THR A 265 -19.66 -12.84 17.43
C THR A 265 -18.44 -12.18 16.78
N MET A 266 -17.40 -11.89 17.58
CA MET A 266 -16.15 -11.31 17.08
C MET A 266 -15.50 -12.19 16.01
N MET A 267 -15.57 -13.52 16.16
CA MET A 267 -15.03 -14.45 15.18
C MET A 267 -15.79 -14.39 13.84
N ASN A 268 -17.12 -14.27 13.88
CA ASN A 268 -17.91 -14.12 12.66
C ASN A 268 -17.59 -12.80 11.95
N ASP A 269 -17.46 -11.70 12.69
CA ASP A 269 -17.05 -10.41 12.14
C ASP A 269 -15.68 -10.49 11.49
N ARG A 270 -14.73 -11.10 12.21
CA ARG A 270 -13.38 -11.35 11.70
C ARG A 270 -13.41 -12.13 10.39
N CYS A 271 -14.11 -13.26 10.34
CA CYS A 271 -14.18 -14.09 9.14
C CYS A 271 -14.85 -13.38 7.96
N ARG A 272 -15.80 -12.46 8.21
CA ARG A 272 -16.39 -11.61 7.16
C ARG A 272 -15.37 -10.59 6.63
N GLN A 273 -14.65 -9.92 7.51
CA GLN A 273 -13.65 -8.91 7.16
C GLN A 273 -12.47 -9.50 6.37
N MET A 274 -12.07 -10.74 6.64
CA MET A 274 -10.91 -11.37 6.00
C MET A 274 -10.94 -11.33 4.47
N ARG A 275 -12.11 -11.44 3.84
CA ARG A 275 -12.19 -11.35 2.36
C ARG A 275 -11.84 -9.96 1.85
N HIS A 276 -12.28 -8.92 2.55
CA HIS A 276 -11.97 -7.54 2.17
C HIS A 276 -10.48 -7.24 2.37
N LEU A 277 -9.92 -7.65 3.52
CA LEU A 277 -8.49 -7.51 3.82
C LEU A 277 -7.62 -8.27 2.80
N GLU A 278 -7.99 -9.50 2.45
CA GLU A 278 -7.31 -10.29 1.42
C GLU A 278 -7.28 -9.55 0.08
N HIS A 279 -8.42 -9.01 -0.39
CA HIS A 279 -8.45 -8.25 -1.64
C HIS A 279 -7.60 -6.97 -1.55
N CYS A 280 -7.68 -6.25 -0.44
CA CYS A 280 -6.88 -5.03 -0.23
C CYS A 280 -5.38 -5.29 -0.44
N VAL A 281 -4.87 -6.40 0.08
CA VAL A 281 -3.43 -6.70 -0.04
C VAL A 281 -3.11 -7.36 -1.38
N LYS A 282 -3.95 -8.27 -1.89
CA LYS A 282 -3.73 -8.91 -3.20
C LYS A 282 -3.70 -7.91 -4.33
N ASP A 283 -4.63 -6.95 -4.35
CA ASP A 283 -4.67 -5.92 -5.37
C ASP A 283 -3.42 -5.04 -5.34
N TYR A 284 -2.93 -4.70 -4.15
CA TYR A 284 -1.66 -3.97 -4.03
C TYR A 284 -0.49 -4.82 -4.48
N SER A 285 -0.41 -6.08 -4.06
CA SER A 285 0.68 -6.99 -4.45
C SER A 285 0.75 -7.12 -5.97
N LYS A 286 -0.37 -7.44 -6.62
CA LYS A 286 -0.45 -7.65 -8.06
C LYS A 286 -0.08 -6.40 -8.85
N ASN A 287 -0.54 -5.24 -8.40
CA ASN A 287 -0.50 -4.05 -9.25
C ASN A 287 0.46 -2.96 -8.79
N CYS A 288 1.05 -3.03 -7.59
CA CYS A 288 1.99 -2.02 -7.09
C CYS A 288 3.40 -2.53 -6.87
N LEU A 289 3.62 -3.85 -6.75
CA LEU A 289 4.95 -4.41 -6.50
C LEU A 289 5.62 -4.83 -7.80
N ALA A 290 6.95 -4.88 -7.83
CA ALA A 290 7.64 -5.52 -8.95
C ALA A 290 7.31 -7.01 -8.97
N GLU A 291 7.48 -7.66 -10.12
CA GLU A 291 7.03 -9.04 -10.35
C GLU A 291 7.50 -10.01 -9.26
N ARG A 292 8.78 -9.98 -8.90
CA ARG A 292 9.35 -10.86 -7.87
C ARG A 292 8.74 -10.62 -6.49
N ALA A 293 8.69 -9.36 -6.04
CA ALA A 293 8.06 -9.02 -4.76
C ALA A 293 6.56 -9.32 -4.75
N SER A 294 5.87 -9.10 -5.88
CA SER A 294 4.47 -9.44 -6.08
C SER A 294 4.22 -10.94 -5.90
N GLN A 295 5.06 -11.78 -6.50
CA GLN A 295 4.98 -13.23 -6.34
C GLN A 295 5.22 -13.66 -4.89
N THR A 296 6.30 -13.18 -4.25
CA THR A 296 6.61 -13.49 -2.85
C THR A 296 5.49 -13.07 -1.90
N VAL A 297 4.99 -11.83 -2.03
CA VAL A 297 3.89 -11.33 -1.19
C VAL A 297 2.60 -12.10 -1.48
N SER A 298 2.34 -12.51 -2.72
CA SER A 298 1.16 -13.32 -3.05
C SER A 298 1.18 -14.69 -2.38
N VAL A 299 2.35 -15.33 -2.29
CA VAL A 299 2.52 -16.60 -1.56
C VAL A 299 2.33 -16.42 -0.05
N LEU A 300 2.87 -15.33 0.53
CA LEU A 300 2.61 -14.99 1.93
C LEU A 300 1.11 -14.78 2.20
N ILE A 301 0.43 -13.99 1.35
CA ILE A 301 -1.02 -13.75 1.48
C ILE A 301 -1.79 -15.06 1.35
N TYR A 302 -1.38 -15.95 0.44
CA TYR A 302 -2.00 -17.26 0.29
C TYR A 302 -1.93 -18.08 1.59
N GLY A 303 -0.75 -18.15 2.24
CA GLY A 303 -0.57 -18.82 3.53
C GLY A 303 -1.49 -18.22 4.60
N ILE A 304 -1.47 -16.90 4.77
CA ILE A 304 -2.32 -16.19 5.74
C ILE A 304 -3.82 -16.45 5.48
N THR A 305 -4.28 -16.34 4.23
CA THR A 305 -5.68 -16.59 3.84
C THR A 305 -6.09 -18.03 4.10
N LYS A 306 -5.27 -19.00 3.69
CA LYS A 306 -5.52 -20.44 3.87
C LYS A 306 -5.67 -20.77 5.34
N THR A 307 -4.76 -20.25 6.17
CA THR A 307 -4.74 -20.46 7.61
C THR A 307 -5.93 -19.80 8.30
N ASN A 308 -6.25 -18.55 7.97
CA ASN A 308 -7.44 -17.89 8.49
C ASN A 308 -8.73 -18.60 8.08
N LYS A 309 -8.84 -19.10 6.84
CA LYS A 309 -9.98 -19.92 6.41
C LYS A 309 -10.11 -21.20 7.24
N ALA A 310 -8.99 -21.85 7.56
CA ALA A 310 -8.97 -23.02 8.42
C ALA A 310 -9.48 -22.68 9.83
N PHE A 311 -9.02 -21.60 10.46
CA PHE A 311 -9.50 -21.15 11.78
C PHE A 311 -10.94 -20.63 11.76
N CYS A 312 -11.42 -20.11 10.64
CA CYS A 312 -12.82 -19.75 10.43
C CYS A 312 -13.76 -20.96 10.32
N SER A 313 -13.23 -22.17 10.06
CA SER A 313 -14.03 -23.40 10.02
C SER A 313 -14.54 -23.81 11.41
N LYS A 314 -15.65 -24.55 11.46
CA LYS A 314 -16.22 -25.06 12.73
C LYS A 314 -15.20 -25.87 13.56
N LYS A 315 -14.29 -26.60 12.90
CA LYS A 315 -13.31 -27.50 13.55
C LYS A 315 -12.24 -26.73 14.33
N ARG A 316 -11.62 -25.71 13.73
CA ARG A 316 -10.49 -24.98 14.37
C ARG A 316 -10.89 -23.69 15.07
N ARG A 317 -12.16 -23.28 14.94
CA ARG A 317 -12.67 -22.08 15.59
C ARG A 317 -12.48 -22.08 17.12
N PRO A 318 -12.75 -23.17 17.86
CA PRO A 318 -12.50 -23.18 19.31
C PRO A 318 -11.04 -22.92 19.68
N SER A 319 -10.08 -23.49 18.93
CA SER A 319 -8.65 -23.21 19.09
C SER A 319 -8.32 -21.74 18.90
N TYR A 320 -8.82 -21.11 17.83
CA TYR A 320 -8.56 -19.70 17.57
C TYR A 320 -9.09 -18.77 18.68
N LEU A 321 -10.26 -19.10 19.26
CA LEU A 321 -10.80 -18.36 20.40
C LEU A 321 -9.96 -18.52 21.67
N ARG A 322 -9.35 -19.70 21.88
CA ARG A 322 -8.39 -19.91 22.99
C ARG A 322 -7.11 -19.10 22.79
N ILE A 323 -6.51 -19.16 21.59
CA ILE A 323 -5.38 -18.29 21.21
C ILE A 323 -5.75 -16.83 21.51
N GLY A 324 -6.96 -16.40 21.12
CA GLY A 324 -7.37 -15.03 21.32
C GLY A 324 -7.51 -14.62 22.79
N ARG A 325 -8.02 -15.51 23.65
CA ARG A 325 -8.03 -15.27 25.10
C ARG A 325 -6.61 -15.18 25.67
N CYS A 326 -5.69 -16.05 25.24
CA CYS A 326 -4.30 -15.98 25.65
C CYS A 326 -3.66 -14.65 25.19
N ALA A 327 -3.64 -14.41 23.88
CA ALA A 327 -2.91 -13.30 23.27
C ALA A 327 -3.39 -11.93 23.80
N ASN A 328 -4.69 -11.79 24.03
CA ASN A 328 -5.28 -10.57 24.57
C ASN A 328 -4.98 -10.33 26.06
N SER A 329 -4.43 -11.31 26.79
CA SER A 329 -4.03 -11.11 28.20
C SER A 329 -2.76 -10.27 28.33
N LYS A 330 -1.86 -10.33 27.33
CA LYS A 330 -0.57 -9.63 27.29
C LYS A 330 -0.23 -9.10 25.89
N PRO A 331 -1.11 -8.28 25.27
CA PRO A 331 -0.97 -7.88 23.87
C PRO A 331 0.30 -7.08 23.59
N GLU A 332 0.79 -6.33 24.57
CA GLU A 332 2.03 -5.53 24.45
C GLU A 332 3.28 -6.40 24.28
N LEU A 333 3.30 -7.61 24.83
CA LEU A 333 4.44 -8.54 24.69
C LEU A 333 4.52 -9.06 23.25
N PHE A 334 3.40 -9.50 22.68
CA PHE A 334 3.32 -9.93 21.28
C PHE A 334 3.65 -8.77 20.33
N ALA A 335 3.11 -7.58 20.58
CA ALA A 335 3.41 -6.40 19.77
C ALA A 335 4.90 -6.02 19.83
N THR A 336 5.54 -6.16 20.99
CA THR A 336 6.99 -5.91 21.15
C THR A 336 7.83 -6.87 20.31
N ILE A 337 7.53 -8.17 20.37
CA ILE A 337 8.24 -9.20 19.59
C ILE A 337 8.08 -8.95 18.09
N MET A 338 6.85 -8.68 17.65
CA MET A 338 6.57 -8.36 16.25
C MET A 338 7.28 -7.08 15.79
N ASN A 339 7.28 -6.03 16.61
CA ASN A 339 7.97 -4.78 16.29
C ASN A 339 9.47 -4.99 16.13
N ARG A 340 10.09 -5.91 16.89
CA ARG A 340 11.51 -6.27 16.71
C ARG A 340 11.74 -6.89 15.33
N MET A 341 10.91 -7.84 14.90
CA MET A 341 10.99 -8.44 13.55
C MET A 341 10.79 -7.38 12.45
N THR A 342 9.75 -6.55 12.57
CA THR A 342 9.48 -5.49 11.60
C THR A 342 10.66 -4.52 11.51
N LYS A 343 11.29 -4.14 12.65
CA LYS A 343 12.50 -3.30 12.68
C LYS A 343 13.65 -3.95 11.93
N ALA A 344 13.90 -5.24 12.15
CA ALA A 344 14.93 -5.97 11.42
C ALA A 344 14.68 -5.92 9.91
N PHE A 345 13.44 -6.15 9.45
CA PHE A 345 13.12 -6.12 8.03
C PHE A 345 13.31 -4.73 7.41
N HIS A 346 13.00 -3.65 8.15
CA HIS A 346 13.32 -2.29 7.69
C HIS A 346 14.81 -2.05 7.53
N ALA A 347 15.64 -2.64 8.39
CA ALA A 347 17.09 -2.50 8.34
C ALA A 347 17.74 -3.36 7.25
N ILE A 348 17.27 -4.59 7.05
CA ILE A 348 17.88 -5.57 6.13
C ILE A 348 17.97 -5.03 4.70
N LYS A 349 16.97 -4.31 4.20
CA LYS A 349 17.02 -3.72 2.84
C LYS A 349 18.19 -2.76 2.63
N SER A 350 18.75 -2.21 3.70
CA SER A 350 19.90 -1.29 3.66
C SER A 350 21.24 -1.99 3.87
N HIS A 351 21.24 -3.31 4.05
CA HIS A 351 22.47 -4.08 4.18
C HIS A 351 23.30 -3.96 2.88
N PRO A 352 24.62 -3.66 2.95
CA PRO A 352 25.43 -3.40 1.76
C PRO A 352 25.56 -4.63 0.84
N LYS A 353 25.65 -5.83 1.41
CA LYS A 353 25.71 -7.09 0.65
C LYS A 353 24.29 -7.58 0.34
N GLU A 354 23.89 -7.48 -0.92
CA GLU A 354 22.51 -7.81 -1.37
C GLU A 354 22.19 -9.30 -1.23
N THR A 355 23.18 -10.16 -1.51
CA THR A 355 23.03 -11.62 -1.49
C THR A 355 22.69 -12.20 -0.12
N ILE A 356 22.87 -11.45 0.97
CA ILE A 356 22.52 -11.90 2.33
C ILE A 356 21.20 -11.34 2.84
N ARG A 357 20.55 -10.43 2.09
CA ARG A 357 19.31 -9.78 2.55
C ARG A 357 18.18 -10.80 2.74
N ILE A 358 18.01 -11.75 1.82
CA ILE A 358 17.02 -12.83 1.96
C ILE A 358 17.36 -13.77 3.12
N PRO A 359 18.60 -14.32 3.22
CA PRO A 359 19.02 -15.08 4.39
C PRO A 359 18.75 -14.39 5.73
N LEU A 360 19.08 -13.11 5.85
CA LEU A 360 18.80 -12.34 7.07
C LEU A 360 17.31 -12.23 7.36
N ALA A 361 16.46 -12.04 6.34
CA ALA A 361 15.01 -11.96 6.54
C ALA A 361 14.45 -13.29 7.07
N CYS A 362 14.92 -14.42 6.52
CA CYS A 362 14.55 -15.76 6.96
C CYS A 362 14.98 -16.01 8.41
N CYS A 363 16.25 -15.75 8.75
CA CYS A 363 16.74 -15.95 10.11
C CYS A 363 16.05 -15.05 11.14
N ASN A 364 15.73 -13.80 10.78
CA ASN A 364 14.95 -12.92 11.67
C ASN A 364 13.50 -13.38 11.85
N TYR A 365 12.91 -14.07 10.85
CA TYR A 365 11.61 -14.70 11.04
C TYR A 365 11.69 -15.87 12.03
N TYR A 366 12.68 -16.75 11.92
CA TYR A 366 12.81 -17.87 12.87
C TYR A 366 13.08 -17.39 14.29
N GLN A 367 13.97 -16.40 14.47
CA GLN A 367 14.15 -15.76 15.78
C GLN A 367 12.85 -15.14 16.33
N PHE A 368 12.01 -14.58 15.45
CA PHE A 368 10.68 -14.11 15.82
C PHE A 368 9.77 -15.25 16.25
N LYS A 369 9.69 -16.34 15.49
CA LYS A 369 8.88 -17.52 15.81
C LYS A 369 9.27 -18.05 17.19
N ASP A 370 10.57 -18.27 17.42
CA ASP A 370 11.09 -18.78 18.69
C ASP A 370 10.73 -17.87 19.87
N SER A 371 10.86 -16.55 19.69
CA SER A 371 10.49 -15.57 20.71
C SER A 371 9.00 -15.63 21.06
N ILE A 372 8.13 -15.85 20.07
CA ILE A 372 6.68 -16.02 20.30
C ILE A 372 6.42 -17.35 21.02
N MET A 373 7.05 -18.43 20.59
CA MET A 373 6.83 -19.76 21.18
C MET A 373 7.28 -19.82 22.64
N GLN A 374 8.44 -19.25 22.97
CA GLN A 374 8.90 -19.10 24.37
C GLN A 374 7.94 -18.28 25.23
N LEU A 375 7.36 -17.21 24.65
CA LEU A 375 6.36 -16.42 25.36
C LEU A 375 5.10 -17.26 25.62
N VAL A 376 4.59 -17.95 24.60
CA VAL A 376 3.39 -18.78 24.67
C VAL A 376 3.56 -19.92 25.67
N GLU A 377 4.69 -20.62 25.68
CA GLU A 377 5.01 -21.65 26.66
C GLU A 377 4.87 -21.12 28.10
N LYS A 378 5.29 -19.88 28.33
CA LYS A 378 5.22 -19.24 29.64
C LYS A 378 3.83 -18.77 30.03
N ILE A 379 3.05 -18.19 29.10
CA ILE A 379 1.79 -17.50 29.45
C ILE A 379 0.52 -18.27 29.07
N CYS A 380 0.62 -19.22 28.14
CA CYS A 380 -0.48 -20.06 27.69
C CYS A 380 0.02 -21.40 27.11
N PRO A 381 0.62 -22.27 27.95
CA PRO A 381 1.21 -23.53 27.50
C PRO A 381 0.21 -24.45 26.80
N ASN A 382 -1.08 -24.38 27.15
CA ASN A 382 -2.13 -25.20 26.53
C ASN A 382 -2.44 -24.79 25.07
N GLU A 383 -1.99 -23.61 24.65
CA GLU A 383 -2.21 -23.06 23.32
C GLU A 383 -0.94 -23.14 22.44
N TYR A 384 0.15 -23.77 22.91
CA TYR A 384 1.43 -23.86 22.20
C TYR A 384 1.27 -24.38 20.76
N ASP A 385 0.77 -25.60 20.59
CA ASP A 385 0.61 -26.24 19.27
C ASP A 385 -0.32 -25.46 18.33
N ASP A 386 -1.38 -24.86 18.91
CA ASP A 386 -2.36 -24.06 18.18
C ASP A 386 -1.72 -22.75 17.66
N VAL A 387 -0.85 -22.11 18.44
CA VAL A 387 -0.09 -20.91 18.03
C VAL A 387 1.00 -21.27 17.04
N GLU A 388 1.74 -22.36 17.24
CA GLU A 388 2.74 -22.82 16.28
C GLU A 388 2.10 -23.07 14.91
N THR A 389 0.98 -23.81 14.90
CA THR A 389 0.19 -24.07 13.68
C THR A 389 -0.26 -22.78 13.01
N LEU A 390 -0.59 -21.73 13.78
CA LEU A 390 -0.97 -20.43 13.24
C LEU A 390 0.20 -19.72 12.56
N LEU A 391 1.37 -19.67 13.21
CA LEU A 391 2.57 -19.01 12.68
C LEU A 391 3.10 -19.73 11.44
N ASP A 392 3.20 -21.05 11.51
CA ASP A 392 3.61 -21.91 10.40
C ASP A 392 2.67 -21.78 9.22
N GLY A 393 1.37 -21.80 9.50
CA GLY A 393 0.35 -21.59 8.47
C GLY A 393 0.43 -20.22 7.80
N TYR A 394 0.94 -19.19 8.48
CA TYR A 394 1.10 -17.85 7.89
C TYR A 394 2.32 -17.75 6.98
N ALA A 395 3.45 -18.33 7.35
CA ALA A 395 4.72 -18.03 6.70
C ALA A 395 5.38 -19.21 5.97
N ASN A 396 5.10 -20.47 6.30
CA ASN A 396 5.88 -21.60 5.76
C ASN A 396 5.88 -21.66 4.23
N ASP A 397 4.75 -21.37 3.58
CA ASP A 397 4.67 -21.35 2.12
C ASP A 397 5.66 -20.33 1.51
N VAL A 398 5.80 -19.13 2.11
CA VAL A 398 6.74 -18.11 1.61
C VAL A 398 8.18 -18.39 2.03
N LEU A 399 8.40 -18.97 3.22
CA LEU A 399 9.74 -19.34 3.66
C LEU A 399 10.33 -20.46 2.79
N ASN A 400 9.52 -21.48 2.47
CA ASN A 400 9.92 -22.54 1.54
C ASN A 400 10.25 -21.99 0.14
N LEU A 401 9.59 -20.91 -0.27
CA LEU A 401 9.86 -20.26 -1.55
C LEU A 401 11.20 -19.51 -1.57
N ILE A 402 11.56 -18.78 -0.49
CA ILE A 402 12.67 -17.82 -0.53
C ILE A 402 13.88 -18.18 0.34
N CYS A 403 13.72 -19.02 1.35
CA CYS A 403 14.75 -19.24 2.37
C CYS A 403 15.77 -20.32 2.02
N GLY A 404 15.45 -21.24 1.09
CA GLY A 404 16.34 -22.34 0.74
C GLY A 404 16.79 -23.11 1.99
N ASP A 405 18.09 -23.14 2.25
CA ASP A 405 18.68 -23.85 3.39
C ASP A 405 18.66 -23.07 4.72
N TYR A 406 18.23 -21.80 4.73
CA TYR A 406 18.14 -21.02 5.97
C TYR A 406 16.81 -21.34 6.67
N THR A 407 16.75 -22.50 7.33
CA THR A 407 15.57 -23.03 8.04
C THR A 407 15.74 -22.95 9.56
N ALA A 408 14.68 -23.30 10.31
CA ALA A 408 14.71 -23.34 11.78
C ALA A 408 15.76 -24.32 12.33
N ASP A 409 16.00 -25.42 11.62
CA ASP A 409 16.90 -26.50 12.06
C ASP A 409 18.35 -26.31 11.57
N SER A 410 18.63 -25.23 10.82
CA SER A 410 19.95 -24.97 10.26
C SER A 410 20.76 -24.01 11.13
N ASP A 411 22.00 -24.41 11.43
CA ASP A 411 23.05 -23.58 12.03
C ASP A 411 23.49 -22.39 11.15
N LYS A 412 23.05 -22.35 9.88
CA LYS A 412 23.39 -21.26 8.95
C LYS A 412 22.95 -19.90 9.49
N CYS A 413 21.85 -19.84 10.24
CA CYS A 413 21.37 -18.59 10.81
C CYS A 413 22.28 -18.03 11.91
N ASP A 414 22.93 -18.90 12.71
CA ASP A 414 23.81 -18.49 13.80
C ASP A 414 24.99 -17.67 13.29
N SER A 415 25.48 -18.01 12.10
CA SER A 415 26.62 -17.34 11.47
C SER A 415 26.32 -15.94 10.90
N ILE A 416 25.05 -15.64 10.58
CA ILE A 416 24.69 -14.39 9.88
C ILE A 416 23.75 -13.48 10.66
N ILE A 417 22.98 -13.97 11.64
CA ILE A 417 21.95 -13.16 12.31
C ILE A 417 22.52 -11.88 12.94
N MET A 418 23.75 -11.95 13.44
CA MET A 418 24.50 -10.82 14.01
C MET A 418 24.85 -9.72 12.99
N GLN A 419 24.73 -10.00 11.69
CA GLN A 419 24.91 -9.03 10.60
C GLN A 419 23.63 -8.23 10.32
N THR A 420 22.51 -8.54 11.00
CA THR A 420 21.28 -7.75 10.88
C THR A 420 21.54 -6.31 11.34
N PRO A 421 21.40 -5.30 10.46
CA PRO A 421 21.68 -3.93 10.87
C PRO A 421 20.67 -3.45 11.90
N GLU A 422 21.11 -2.55 12.79
CA GLU A 422 20.22 -1.99 13.80
C GLU A 422 19.29 -0.92 13.19
N TRP A 423 17.99 -1.06 13.41
CA TRP A 423 17.02 -0.02 13.03
C TRP A 423 16.77 0.97 14.17
N LYS A 424 17.51 2.09 14.15
CA LYS A 424 17.41 3.17 15.16
C LYS A 424 16.23 4.14 14.95
N ARG A 425 15.49 3.99 13.86
CA ARG A 425 14.44 4.93 13.47
C ARG A 425 13.05 4.41 13.90
N PRO A 426 12.03 5.27 13.98
CA PRO A 426 10.65 4.81 14.03
C PRO A 426 10.28 3.89 12.84
N LEU A 427 9.30 3.01 13.03
CA LEU A 427 8.85 2.04 12.02
C LEU A 427 8.03 2.70 10.91
N THR A 428 8.50 2.66 9.65
CA THR A 428 7.80 3.34 8.53
C THR A 428 6.51 2.61 8.13
N PHE A 429 6.50 1.31 8.38
CA PHE A 429 5.38 0.39 8.21
C PHE A 429 5.33 -0.41 9.49
N LYS A 430 4.13 -0.55 10.05
CA LYS A 430 3.90 -1.36 11.24
C LYS A 430 3.85 -2.84 10.89
N SER A 431 3.33 -3.19 9.71
CA SER A 431 3.44 -4.55 9.17
C SER A 431 4.81 -4.78 8.55
N PHE A 432 5.27 -6.03 8.59
CA PHE A 432 6.54 -6.47 7.99
C PHE A 432 6.45 -6.71 6.48
N VAL A 433 5.24 -6.70 5.89
CA VAL A 433 5.01 -7.13 4.50
C VAL A 433 5.59 -6.14 3.48
N ILE A 434 5.40 -4.83 3.70
CA ILE A 434 6.01 -3.83 2.82
C ILE A 434 7.55 -3.83 2.96
N PRO A 435 8.13 -3.89 4.17
CA PRO A 435 9.56 -4.12 4.33
C PRO A 435 10.07 -5.39 3.64
N LEU A 436 9.34 -6.50 3.73
CA LEU A 436 9.68 -7.74 3.02
C LEU A 436 9.69 -7.51 1.50
N ALA A 437 8.64 -6.92 0.94
CA ALA A 437 8.57 -6.58 -0.48
C ALA A 437 9.77 -5.70 -0.91
N GLN A 438 10.15 -4.73 -0.07
CA GLN A 438 11.31 -3.88 -0.33
C GLN A 438 12.64 -4.63 -0.26
N ILE A 439 12.75 -5.68 0.55
CA ILE A 439 13.92 -6.55 0.55
C ILE A 439 13.98 -7.33 -0.77
N ILE A 440 12.85 -7.91 -1.21
CA ILE A 440 12.77 -8.67 -2.47
C ILE A 440 13.06 -7.78 -3.69
N ASP A 441 12.59 -6.53 -3.69
CA ASP A 441 12.84 -5.56 -4.78
C ASP A 441 14.30 -5.06 -4.81
N SER A 442 15.06 -5.30 -3.73
CA SER A 442 16.44 -4.81 -3.58
C SER A 442 17.50 -5.82 -3.98
N ILE A 443 17.10 -7.00 -4.44
CA ILE A 443 17.98 -8.08 -4.93
C ILE A 443 17.79 -8.28 -6.42
#